data_AF-A0A4S4AUF8-F1
#
_entry.id   AF-A0A4S4AUF8-F1
#
_cell.length_a   1.000
_cell.length_b   1.000
_cell.length_c   1.000
_cell.angle_alpha   90.00
_cell.angle_beta   90.00
_cell.angle_gamma   90.00
#
_symmetry.space_group_name_H-M   'P 1'
#
loop_
_entity.id
_entity.type
_entity.pdbx_description
1 polymer ?
#
loop_
_entity_poly.entity_id
_entity_poly.type
_entity_poly.pdbx_seq_one_letter_code
_entity_poly.pdbx_strand_id
1 'polypeptide(L)'
;MKQQQGFTLIELVIVIVILGILAAVAVPRFVDLSVDAERAATQGVAGALSSGSVINLAARRAGNAQATALNAANICTATILNPLMTGDPFVDATPTNQQYTITGTGDCTAATANDVVTCTVNSQNSQTADAQIFCAR
;
A
#
# COMPACT_ATOMS: atom_id res chain seq x y z
N MET A 1 -39.09 24.91 42.79
CA MET A 1 -37.77 25.27 42.21
C MET A 1 -36.89 24.03 42.28
N LYS A 2 -36.50 23.45 41.14
CA LYS A 2 -35.61 22.27 41.12
C LYS A 2 -34.18 22.78 41.39
N GLN A 3 -33.55 22.30 42.46
CA GLN A 3 -32.15 22.61 42.75
C GLN A 3 -31.28 22.02 41.64
N GLN A 4 -30.57 22.88 40.93
CA GLN A 4 -29.61 22.49 39.91
C GLN A 4 -28.32 22.10 40.64
N GLN A 5 -28.07 20.80 40.79
CA GLN A 5 -26.83 20.28 41.34
C GLN A 5 -25.71 20.56 40.32
N GLY A 6 -24.84 21.52 40.63
CA GLY A 6 -23.64 21.78 39.85
C GLY A 6 -22.60 20.68 40.06
N PHE A 7 -21.81 20.40 39.03
CA PHE A 7 -20.64 19.52 39.13
C PHE A 7 -19.65 20.06 40.16
N THR A 8 -19.04 19.16 40.94
CA THR A 8 -18.01 19.55 41.90
C THR A 8 -16.65 19.72 41.21
N LEU A 9 -15.83 20.64 41.69
CA LEU A 9 -14.49 20.88 41.13
C LEU A 9 -13.61 19.62 41.21
N ILE A 10 -13.77 18.85 42.30
CA ILE A 10 -13.04 17.59 42.48
C ILE A 10 -13.45 16.54 41.45
N GLU A 11 -14.73 16.44 41.11
CA GLU A 11 -15.25 15.48 40.13
C GLU A 11 -14.72 15.76 38.73
N LEU A 12 -14.56 17.03 38.35
CA LEU A 12 -13.88 17.39 37.11
C LEU A 12 -12.39 17.00 37.13
N VAL A 13 -11.70 17.20 38.26
CA VAL A 13 -10.28 16.86 38.40
C VAL A 13 -10.05 15.36 38.33
N ILE A 14 -10.90 14.52 38.94
CA ILE A 14 -10.70 13.07 38.86
C ILE A 14 -10.87 12.57 37.42
N VAL A 15 -11.81 13.16 36.66
CA VAL A 15 -12.08 12.75 35.28
C VAL A 15 -10.87 13.02 34.38
N ILE A 16 -10.26 14.19 34.48
CA ILE A 16 -9.06 14.50 33.68
C ILE A 16 -7.87 13.61 34.06
N VAL A 17 -7.73 13.23 35.34
CA VAL A 17 -6.68 12.32 35.80
C VAL A 17 -6.89 10.92 35.20
N ILE A 18 -8.12 10.40 35.24
CA ILE A 18 -8.44 9.09 34.66
C ILE A 18 -8.22 9.11 33.14
N LEU A 19 -8.69 10.14 32.43
CA LEU A 19 -8.46 10.30 30.99
C LEU A 19 -6.96 10.43 30.67
N GLY A 20 -6.17 11.09 31.51
CA GLY A 20 -4.72 11.20 31.38
C GLY A 20 -4.02 9.83 31.44
N ILE A 21 -4.40 8.98 32.39
CA ILE A 21 -3.83 7.62 32.51
C ILE A 21 -4.23 6.75 31.31
N LEU A 22 -5.50 6.79 30.90
CA LEU A 22 -5.99 6.04 29.74
C LEU A 22 -5.27 6.48 28.45
N ALA A 23 -5.09 7.79 28.26
CA ALA A 23 -4.38 8.32 27.11
C ALA A 23 -2.91 7.90 27.08
N ALA A 24 -2.22 7.92 28.23
CA ALA A 24 -0.81 7.55 28.31
C ALA A 24 -0.53 6.10 27.87
N VAL A 25 -1.48 5.18 28.10
CA VAL A 25 -1.37 3.77 27.68
C VAL A 25 -1.94 3.53 26.27
N ALA A 26 -3.02 4.20 25.90
CA ALA A 26 -3.70 3.97 24.63
C ALA A 26 -2.98 4.57 23.42
N VAL A 27 -2.41 5.77 23.56
CA VAL A 27 -1.73 6.48 22.46
C VAL A 27 -0.58 5.68 21.83
N PRO A 28 0.40 5.13 22.59
CA PRO A 28 1.49 4.38 21.96
C PRO A 28 0.98 3.15 21.21
N ARG A 29 0.00 2.43 21.78
CA ARG A 29 -0.61 1.26 21.13
C ARG A 29 -1.33 1.61 19.84
N PHE A 30 -2.03 2.75 19.81
CA PHE A 30 -2.72 3.21 18.61
C PHE A 30 -1.76 3.59 17.48
N VAL A 31 -0.62 4.21 17.81
CA VAL A 31 0.43 4.52 16.83
C VAL A 31 1.02 3.23 16.25
N ASP A 32 1.38 2.26 17.09
CA ASP A 32 1.93 0.97 16.63
C ASP A 32 0.96 0.24 15.69
N LEU A 33 -0.33 0.18 16.06
CA LEU A 33 -1.37 -0.44 15.23
C LEU A 33 -1.56 0.27 13.89
N SER A 34 -1.42 1.59 13.86
CA SER A 34 -1.54 2.37 12.63
C SER A 34 -0.40 2.05 11.66
N VAL A 35 0.82 1.93 12.18
CA VAL A 35 2.02 1.55 11.41
C VAL A 35 1.88 0.12 10.86
N ASP A 36 1.43 -0.82 11.69
CA ASP A 36 1.21 -2.20 11.27
C ASP A 36 0.09 -2.32 10.22
N ALA A 37 -1.00 -1.57 10.39
CA ALA A 37 -2.09 -1.53 9.42
C ALA A 37 -1.64 -1.02 8.06
N GLU A 38 -0.82 0.04 8.03
CA GLU A 38 -0.29 0.60 6.79
C GLU A 38 0.71 -0.35 6.11
N ARG A 39 1.58 -0.99 6.89
CA ARG A 39 2.49 -2.01 6.37
C ARG A 39 1.71 -3.17 5.76
N ALA A 40 0.67 -3.65 6.43
CA ALA A 40 -0.20 -4.71 5.92
C ALA A 40 -0.93 -4.28 4.63
N ALA A 41 -1.41 -3.03 4.56
CA ALA A 41 -2.02 -2.49 3.35
C ALA A 41 -1.04 -2.45 2.18
N THR A 42 0.18 -1.96 2.42
CA THR A 42 1.25 -1.89 1.39
C THR A 42 1.64 -3.28 0.89
N GLN A 43 1.77 -4.25 1.79
CA GLN A 43 1.99 -5.66 1.44
C GLN A 43 0.81 -6.24 0.63
N GLY A 44 -0.43 -5.88 0.99
CA GLY A 44 -1.63 -6.27 0.25
C GLY A 44 -1.60 -5.76 -1.19
N VAL A 45 -1.20 -4.50 -1.41
CA VAL A 45 -1.08 -3.91 -2.75
C VAL A 45 0.05 -4.57 -3.55
N ALA A 46 1.21 -4.81 -2.95
CA ALA A 46 2.30 -5.53 -3.62
C ALA A 46 1.92 -6.98 -4.00
N GLY A 47 1.19 -7.68 -3.13
CA GLY A 47 0.66 -9.01 -3.42
C GLY A 47 -0.40 -9.00 -4.53
N ALA A 48 -1.28 -8.00 -4.54
CA ALA A 48 -2.27 -7.82 -5.60
C ALA A 48 -1.60 -7.54 -6.96
N LEU A 49 -0.58 -6.69 -6.98
CA LEU A 49 0.20 -6.40 -8.17
C LEU A 49 0.94 -7.65 -8.69
N SER A 50 1.55 -8.42 -7.80
CA SER A 50 2.20 -9.69 -8.15
C SER A 50 1.20 -10.67 -8.79
N SER A 51 0.01 -10.78 -8.20
CA SER A 51 -1.08 -11.61 -8.73
C SER A 51 -1.58 -11.11 -10.09
N GLY A 52 -1.74 -9.79 -10.25
CA GLY A 52 -2.11 -9.15 -11.51
C GLY A 52 -1.12 -9.46 -12.63
N SER A 53 0.18 -9.48 -12.32
CA SER A 53 1.22 -9.85 -13.30
C SER A 53 1.13 -11.30 -13.76
N VAL A 54 0.80 -12.25 -12.87
CA VAL A 54 0.62 -13.67 -13.22
C VAL A 54 -0.60 -13.85 -14.12
N ILE A 55 -1.71 -13.19 -13.81
CA ILE A 55 -2.93 -13.20 -14.64
C ILE A 55 -2.62 -12.61 -16.01
N ASN A 56 -1.87 -11.51 -16.06
CA ASN A 56 -1.46 -10.86 -17.30
C ASN A 56 -0.56 -11.77 -18.17
N LEU A 57 0.41 -12.44 -17.55
CA LEU A 57 1.23 -13.45 -18.22
C LEU A 57 0.38 -14.58 -18.81
N ALA A 58 -0.59 -15.10 -18.04
CA ALA A 58 -1.49 -16.15 -18.53
C ALA A 58 -2.34 -15.65 -19.71
N ALA A 59 -2.87 -14.44 -19.62
CA ALA A 59 -3.64 -13.81 -20.70
C ALA A 59 -2.79 -13.59 -21.97
N ARG A 60 -1.53 -13.16 -21.82
CA ARG A 60 -0.56 -13.04 -22.90
C ARG A 60 -0.30 -14.38 -23.59
N ARG A 61 -0.08 -15.44 -22.80
CA ARG A 61 0.10 -16.80 -23.33
C ARG A 61 -1.12 -17.34 -24.06
N ALA A 62 -2.31 -16.93 -23.64
CA ALA A 62 -3.56 -17.26 -24.32
C ALA A 62 -3.81 -16.42 -25.59
N GLY A 63 -2.91 -15.50 -25.96
CA GLY A 63 -3.06 -14.65 -27.15
C GLY A 63 -4.05 -13.50 -26.96
N ASN A 64 -4.36 -13.11 -25.72
CA ASN A 64 -5.24 -11.98 -25.45
C ASN A 64 -4.54 -10.66 -25.80
N ALA A 65 -5.01 -9.98 -26.86
CA ALA A 65 -4.46 -8.70 -27.32
C ALA A 65 -4.61 -7.54 -26.31
N GLN A 66 -5.50 -7.68 -25.32
CA GLN A 66 -5.72 -6.69 -24.25
C GLN A 66 -4.76 -6.86 -23.07
N ALA A 67 -4.01 -7.97 -23.01
CA ALA A 67 -3.01 -8.14 -21.97
C ALA A 67 -1.83 -7.17 -22.21
N THR A 68 -1.21 -6.67 -21.14
CA THR A 68 -0.09 -5.71 -21.18
C THR A 68 1.21 -6.40 -21.59
N ALA A 69 2.04 -5.77 -22.43
CA ALA A 69 3.36 -6.29 -22.76
C ALA A 69 4.33 -5.81 -21.70
N LEU A 70 4.92 -6.73 -20.96
CA LEU A 70 5.98 -6.47 -19.99
C LEU A 70 7.30 -6.87 -20.64
N ASN A 71 7.78 -6.05 -21.57
CA ASN A 71 8.98 -6.28 -22.39
C ASN A 71 9.90 -5.03 -22.50
N ALA A 72 9.88 -4.18 -21.47
CA ALA A 72 10.66 -2.95 -21.40
C ALA A 72 11.94 -3.14 -20.56
N ALA A 73 12.91 -2.22 -20.75
CA ALA A 73 14.18 -2.23 -19.99
C ALA A 73 13.99 -1.84 -18.52
N ASN A 74 12.91 -1.12 -18.22
CA ASN A 74 12.43 -0.93 -16.86
C ASN A 74 10.90 -1.03 -16.82
N ILE A 75 10.39 -2.15 -16.30
CA ILE A 75 8.96 -2.38 -16.07
C ILE A 75 8.45 -1.85 -14.73
N CYS A 76 9.35 -1.48 -13.80
CA CYS A 76 8.99 -0.95 -12.49
C CYS A 76 8.62 0.54 -12.58
N THR A 77 7.57 0.83 -13.37
CA THR A 77 7.00 2.17 -13.54
C THR A 77 5.48 2.11 -13.46
N ALA A 78 4.85 3.16 -12.94
CA ALA A 78 3.41 3.27 -12.83
C ALA A 78 2.72 3.15 -14.19
N THR A 79 3.32 3.71 -15.24
CA THR A 79 2.78 3.64 -16.61
C THR A 79 2.62 2.19 -17.09
N ILE A 80 3.56 1.31 -16.73
CA ILE A 80 3.57 -0.09 -17.16
C ILE A 80 2.73 -0.97 -16.23
N LEU A 81 2.73 -0.68 -14.92
CA LEU A 81 2.10 -1.52 -13.91
C LEU A 81 0.65 -1.16 -13.57
N ASN A 82 0.22 0.10 -13.77
CA ASN A 82 -1.19 0.49 -13.56
C ASN A 82 -2.18 -0.36 -14.35
N PRO A 83 -1.93 -0.73 -15.63
CA PRO A 83 -2.81 -1.63 -16.37
C PRO A 83 -2.98 -3.04 -15.76
N LEU A 84 -2.12 -3.44 -14.80
CA LEU A 84 -2.21 -4.72 -14.10
C LEU A 84 -3.16 -4.66 -12.90
N MET A 85 -3.67 -3.48 -12.55
CA MET A 85 -4.52 -3.24 -11.39
C MET A 85 -5.73 -2.38 -11.76
N THR A 86 -6.79 -2.48 -10.97
CA THR A 86 -7.95 -1.60 -11.13
C THR A 86 -7.74 -0.27 -10.40
N GLY A 87 -8.02 0.84 -11.06
CA GLY A 87 -8.06 2.17 -10.46
C GLY A 87 -6.72 2.92 -10.42
N ASP A 88 -5.72 2.46 -11.17
CA ASP A 88 -4.45 3.16 -11.39
C ASP A 88 -3.77 3.65 -10.08
N PRO A 89 -3.49 2.74 -9.14
CA PRO A 89 -3.05 3.12 -7.79
C PRO A 89 -1.61 3.62 -7.71
N PHE A 90 -0.83 3.50 -8.79
CA PHE A 90 0.59 3.84 -8.81
C PHE A 90 0.90 5.16 -9.49
N VAL A 91 1.93 5.83 -9.00
CA VAL A 91 2.59 6.98 -9.62
C VAL A 91 4.10 6.87 -9.54
N ASP A 92 4.81 7.47 -10.50
CA ASP A 92 6.29 7.46 -10.55
C ASP A 92 6.93 8.63 -9.80
N ALA A 93 6.12 9.58 -9.34
CA ALA A 93 6.53 10.76 -8.59
C ALA A 93 5.98 10.73 -7.16
N THR A 94 6.17 11.80 -6.38
CA THR A 94 5.64 11.90 -5.00
C THR A 94 4.14 11.62 -4.98
N PRO A 95 3.67 10.69 -4.13
CA PRO A 95 2.28 10.24 -4.16
C PRO A 95 1.34 11.33 -3.65
N THR A 96 0.29 11.63 -4.42
CA THR A 96 -0.82 12.50 -4.01
C THR A 96 -2.06 11.63 -3.77
N ASN A 97 -2.85 11.85 -2.71
CA ASN A 97 -4.12 11.12 -2.47
C ASN A 97 -4.04 9.57 -2.44
N GLN A 98 -3.55 8.97 -1.35
CA GLN A 98 -3.56 7.51 -1.09
C GLN A 98 -2.90 6.64 -2.19
N GLN A 99 -2.18 7.23 -3.13
CA GLN A 99 -1.42 6.53 -4.16
C GLN A 99 -0.12 5.94 -3.61
N TYR A 100 0.37 4.92 -4.29
CA TYR A 100 1.64 4.27 -4.01
C TYR A 100 2.67 4.66 -5.06
N THR A 101 3.94 4.71 -4.67
CA THR A 101 5.03 4.86 -5.64
C THR A 101 5.61 3.51 -5.97
N ILE A 102 6.10 3.37 -7.21
CA ILE A 102 6.86 2.20 -7.62
C ILE A 102 8.31 2.61 -7.83
N THR A 103 9.21 1.80 -7.29
CA THR A 103 10.66 1.98 -7.43
C THR A 103 11.32 0.65 -7.76
N GLY A 104 12.56 0.71 -8.24
CA GLY A 104 13.32 -0.44 -8.68
C GLY A 104 13.61 -0.40 -10.18
N THR A 105 14.40 -1.37 -10.63
CA THR A 105 14.76 -1.54 -12.04
C THR A 105 14.44 -2.96 -12.46
N GLY A 106 13.60 -3.09 -13.47
CA GLY A 106 13.10 -4.36 -13.95
C GLY A 106 13.25 -4.55 -15.44
N ASP A 107 14.27 -5.27 -15.89
CA ASP A 107 14.48 -5.49 -17.33
C ASP A 107 13.78 -6.76 -17.80
N CYS A 108 12.81 -6.59 -18.69
CA CYS A 108 12.13 -7.68 -19.39
C CYS A 108 12.44 -7.72 -20.90
N THR A 109 13.42 -6.98 -21.40
CA THR A 109 13.78 -6.92 -22.84
C THR A 109 14.40 -8.22 -23.34
N ALA A 110 15.21 -8.86 -22.50
CA ALA A 110 15.84 -10.16 -22.77
C ALA A 110 15.11 -11.33 -22.09
N ALA A 111 13.96 -11.06 -21.45
CA ALA A 111 13.25 -12.06 -20.67
C ALA A 111 12.76 -13.24 -21.53
N THR A 112 13.09 -14.43 -21.06
CA THR A 112 12.48 -15.70 -21.46
C THR A 112 11.15 -15.92 -20.72
N ALA A 113 10.35 -16.88 -21.21
CA ALA A 113 9.10 -17.21 -20.56
C ALA A 113 9.34 -17.63 -19.09
N ASN A 114 8.74 -16.90 -18.14
CA ASN A 114 8.82 -17.03 -16.68
C ASN A 114 9.89 -16.21 -15.94
N ASP A 115 10.63 -15.31 -16.60
CA ASP A 115 11.53 -14.43 -15.83
C ASP A 115 10.73 -13.53 -14.88
N VAL A 116 11.22 -13.43 -13.65
CA VAL A 116 10.59 -12.66 -12.57
C VAL A 116 11.50 -11.51 -12.20
N VAL A 117 10.90 -10.33 -12.16
CA VAL A 117 11.52 -9.07 -11.73
C VAL A 117 10.89 -8.66 -10.41
N THR A 118 11.68 -8.02 -9.55
CA THR A 118 11.17 -7.44 -8.30
C THR A 118 11.04 -5.93 -8.45
N CYS A 119 9.84 -5.41 -8.19
CA CYS A 119 9.57 -3.99 -8.09
C CYS A 119 9.13 -3.67 -6.66
N THR A 120 9.56 -2.54 -6.12
CA THR A 120 9.24 -2.13 -4.75
C THR A 120 8.10 -1.12 -4.77
N VAL A 121 7.03 -1.44 -4.05
CA VAL A 121 5.88 -0.56 -3.79
C VAL A 121 6.16 0.23 -2.52
N ASN A 122 6.08 1.56 -2.57
CA ASN A 122 6.20 2.41 -1.38
C ASN A 122 4.91 3.18 -1.10
N SER A 123 4.49 3.18 0.17
CA SER A 123 3.39 4.01 0.68
C SER A 123 3.83 5.45 0.95
N GLN A 124 2.87 6.31 1.30
CA GLN A 124 3.14 7.72 1.63
C GLN A 124 3.93 7.87 2.94
N ASN A 125 3.73 6.99 3.92
CA ASN A 125 4.48 7.04 5.20
C ASN A 125 5.71 6.12 5.19
N SER A 126 6.34 5.94 4.02
CA SER A 126 7.60 5.21 3.87
C SER A 126 7.55 3.72 4.22
N GLN A 127 6.37 3.09 4.19
CA GLN A 127 6.27 1.63 4.22
C GLN A 127 6.59 1.08 2.84
N THR A 128 7.32 -0.03 2.78
CA THR A 128 7.75 -0.65 1.53
C THR A 128 7.36 -2.11 1.48
N ALA A 129 7.02 -2.60 0.30
CA ALA A 129 6.76 -4.01 0.04
C ALA A 129 7.17 -4.38 -1.37
N ASP A 130 7.76 -5.56 -1.53
CA ASP A 130 8.23 -6.05 -2.82
C ASP A 130 7.12 -6.81 -3.55
N ALA A 131 6.93 -6.48 -4.82
CA ALA A 131 6.05 -7.17 -5.74
C ALA A 131 6.88 -7.97 -6.76
N GLN A 132 6.51 -9.22 -6.98
CA GLN A 132 7.11 -10.09 -7.98
C GLN A 132 6.33 -9.98 -9.28
N ILE A 133 6.97 -9.42 -10.30
CA ILE A 133 6.37 -9.19 -11.62
C ILE A 133 6.93 -10.19 -12.61
N PHE A 134 6.04 -10.95 -13.25
CA PHE A 134 6.43 -11.86 -14.31
C PHE A 134 6.54 -11.12 -15.63
N CYS A 135 7.68 -11.23 -16.30
CA CYS A 135 7.86 -10.71 -17.64
C CYS A 135 6.91 -11.43 -18.62
N ALA A 136 6.24 -10.67 -19.47
CA ALA A 136 5.18 -11.14 -20.35
C ALA A 136 5.34 -10.47 -21.73
N ARG A 137 5.96 -11.20 -22.66
CA ARG A 137 6.25 -10.69 -24.01
C ARG A 137 5.01 -10.71 -24.91
#